data_AF-A0A937WP74-F1
#
_entry.id   AF-A0A937WP74-F1
#
_cell.length_a   1.000
_cell.length_b   1.000
_cell.length_c   1.000
_cell.angle_alpha   90.00
_cell.angle_beta   90.00
_cell.angle_gamma   90.00
#
_symmetry.space_group_name_H-M   'P 1'
#
loop_
_entity.id
_entity.type
_entity.pdbx_description
1 polymer ?
#
loop_
_entity_poly.entity_id
_entity_poly.type
_entity_poly.pdbx_seq_one_letter_code
_entity_poly.pdbx_strand_id
1 'polypeptide(L)'
;MKTRISCCVVVAVFLSFTVGLICLAFAEDRPNGAGKTKDTGVGVDRPKGWDEGKKTGWRGSNVPPGLSRKDRIKELKELKEKDPGAFKEKITEHRRQIKERLENLKETNPEKYKVLMKKRREYRL
;
A
#
# COMPACT_ATOMS: atom_id res chain seq x y z
N MET A 1 36.38 -16.73 -62.24
CA MET A 1 36.35 -15.42 -61.55
C MET A 1 35.52 -15.59 -60.28
N LYS A 2 36.14 -15.64 -59.10
CA LYS A 2 35.46 -15.84 -57.82
C LYS A 2 35.47 -14.51 -57.06
N THR A 3 34.29 -13.89 -56.95
CA THR A 3 34.05 -12.63 -56.27
C THR A 3 34.32 -12.78 -54.77
N ARG A 4 35.35 -12.10 -54.27
CA ARG A 4 35.62 -11.93 -52.84
C ARG A 4 34.64 -10.90 -52.29
N ILE A 5 33.43 -11.35 -51.97
CA ILE A 5 32.49 -10.55 -51.19
C ILE A 5 33.05 -10.49 -49.77
N SER A 6 33.60 -9.34 -49.43
CA SER A 6 34.30 -9.05 -48.19
C SER A 6 33.38 -9.26 -46.99
N CYS A 7 33.74 -10.18 -46.09
CA CYS A 7 33.03 -10.47 -44.83
C CYS A 7 32.66 -9.21 -44.03
N CYS A 8 33.40 -8.12 -44.20
CA CYS A 8 33.14 -6.85 -43.53
C CYS A 8 31.76 -6.25 -43.86
N VAL A 9 31.24 -6.46 -45.07
CA VAL A 9 29.96 -5.88 -45.49
C VAL A 9 28.78 -6.63 -44.84
N VAL A 10 28.90 -7.94 -44.66
CA VAL A 10 27.83 -8.76 -44.06
C VAL A 10 27.69 -8.47 -42.57
N VAL A 11 28.81 -8.27 -41.85
CA VAL A 11 28.78 -7.96 -40.41
C VAL A 11 28.22 -6.55 -40.15
N ALA A 12 28.54 -5.58 -41.01
CA ALA A 12 28.05 -4.21 -40.85
C ALA A 12 26.53 -4.09 -40.98
N VAL A 13 25.91 -4.82 -41.94
CA VAL A 13 24.45 -4.78 -42.14
C VAL A 13 23.69 -5.44 -40.98
N PHE A 14 24.23 -6.50 -40.38
CA PHE A 14 23.62 -7.17 -39.24
C PHE A 14 23.64 -6.34 -37.96
N LEU A 15 24.72 -5.58 -37.70
CA LEU A 15 24.79 -4.69 -36.52
C LEU A 15 23.82 -3.51 -36.62
N SER A 16 23.54 -2.99 -37.81
CA SER A 16 22.53 -1.94 -37.99
C SER A 16 21.10 -2.45 -37.76
N PHE A 17 20.81 -3.73 -38.04
CA PHE A 17 19.46 -4.28 -37.89
C PHE A 17 19.08 -4.59 -36.43
N THR A 18 20.05 -4.90 -35.56
CA THR A 18 19.77 -5.22 -34.15
C THR A 18 19.56 -3.98 -33.27
N VAL A 19 20.21 -2.86 -33.58
CA VAL A 19 20.00 -1.60 -32.82
C VAL A 19 18.62 -1.00 -33.12
N GLY A 20 18.09 -1.17 -34.33
CA GLY A 20 16.76 -0.67 -34.71
C GLY A 20 15.58 -1.37 -34.02
N LEU A 21 15.73 -2.65 -33.64
CA LEU A 21 14.66 -3.42 -32.99
C LEU A 21 14.54 -3.17 -31.47
N ILE A 22 15.56 -2.59 -30.83
CA ILE A 22 15.55 -2.33 -29.38
C ILE A 22 14.77 -1.04 -29.04
N CYS A 23 14.65 -0.07 -29.95
CA CYS A 23 13.96 1.20 -29.68
C CYS A 23 12.42 1.12 -29.74
N LEU A 24 11.84 0.05 -30.32
CA LEU A 24 10.38 -0.10 -30.46
C LEU A 24 9.67 -0.73 -29.24
N ALA A 25 10.41 -1.08 -28.18
CA ALA A 25 9.83 -1.68 -26.97
C ALA A 25 9.66 -0.71 -25.79
N PHE A 26 9.97 0.59 -25.95
CA PHE A 26 9.92 1.58 -24.85
C PHE A 26 9.16 2.86 -25.21
N ALA A 27 8.10 2.74 -26.01
CA ALA A 27 7.06 3.77 -26.12
C ALA A 27 5.94 3.44 -25.12
N GLU A 28 6.21 3.74 -23.85
CA GLU A 28 5.21 3.72 -22.79
C GLU A 28 4.38 5.01 -22.92
N ASP A 29 3.31 4.95 -23.71
CA ASP A 29 2.25 5.96 -23.70
C ASP A 29 1.66 5.98 -22.29
N ARG A 30 2.13 6.92 -21.46
CA ARG A 30 1.41 7.36 -20.27
C ARG A 30 0.36 8.38 -20.73
N PRO A 31 -0.93 8.03 -20.83
CA PRO A 31 -1.95 9.07 -20.88
C PRO A 31 -1.89 9.86 -19.57
N ASN A 32 -1.57 11.13 -19.74
CA ASN A 32 -1.65 12.19 -18.74
C ASN A 32 -2.86 12.02 -17.82
N GLY A 33 -2.60 12.22 -16.53
CA GLY A 33 -3.62 12.29 -15.50
C GLY A 33 -4.66 13.35 -15.84
N ALA A 34 -5.84 12.86 -16.25
CA ALA A 34 -7.09 13.58 -16.13
C ALA A 34 -8.10 12.63 -15.48
N GLY A 35 -7.73 12.11 -14.31
CA GLY A 35 -8.69 11.51 -13.38
C GLY A 35 -9.59 12.62 -12.85
N LYS A 36 -10.56 13.05 -13.65
CA LYS A 36 -11.78 13.66 -13.10
C LYS A 36 -12.38 12.58 -12.21
N THR A 37 -12.22 12.71 -10.90
CA THR A 37 -13.16 12.08 -9.99
C THR A 37 -14.49 12.73 -10.32
N LYS A 38 -15.27 12.06 -11.19
CA LYS A 38 -16.71 12.23 -11.17
C LYS A 38 -17.08 11.69 -9.80
N ASP A 39 -17.21 12.61 -8.86
CA ASP A 39 -17.88 12.38 -7.60
C ASP A 39 -19.33 12.09 -7.99
N THR A 40 -19.59 10.86 -8.43
CA THR A 40 -20.93 10.34 -8.59
C THR A 40 -21.56 10.44 -7.21
N GLY A 41 -22.33 11.51 -7.04
CA GLY A 41 -23.18 11.73 -5.91
C GLY A 41 -24.04 10.50 -5.72
N VAL A 42 -23.67 9.69 -4.74
CA VAL A 42 -24.63 8.88 -4.03
C VAL A 42 -24.90 9.69 -2.78
N GLY A 43 -26.08 10.33 -2.76
CA GLY A 43 -26.62 11.03 -1.60
C GLY A 43 -26.92 10.05 -0.48
N VAL A 44 -25.87 9.50 0.13
CA VAL A 44 -25.94 8.81 1.41
C VAL A 44 -25.52 9.83 2.44
N ASP A 45 -26.41 10.11 3.38
CA ASP A 45 -26.22 11.09 4.45
C ASP A 45 -24.82 10.98 5.07
N ARG A 46 -23.96 11.94 4.74
CA ARG A 46 -22.62 12.01 5.34
C ARG A 46 -22.82 12.34 6.81
N PRO A 47 -22.22 11.60 7.76
CA PRO A 47 -22.43 11.83 9.18
C PRO A 47 -22.04 13.27 9.55
N LYS A 48 -22.82 13.87 10.45
CA LYS A 48 -22.59 15.23 10.96
C LYS A 48 -21.14 15.36 11.48
N GLY A 49 -20.35 16.25 10.88
CA GLY A 49 -18.92 16.43 11.17
C GLY A 49 -17.94 15.85 10.13
N TRP A 50 -18.41 15.18 9.07
CA TRP A 50 -17.54 14.65 8.00
C TRP A 50 -16.73 15.73 7.26
N ASP A 51 -17.26 16.94 7.17
CA ASP A 51 -16.61 18.10 6.54
C ASP A 51 -15.96 19.06 7.55
N GLU A 52 -16.12 18.81 8.85
CA GLU A 52 -15.56 19.63 9.92
C GLU A 52 -14.21 19.05 10.37
N GLY A 53 -13.11 19.71 9.98
CA GLY A 53 -11.75 19.38 10.44
C GLY A 53 -10.70 19.44 9.32
N LYS A 54 -9.44 19.66 9.70
CA LYS A 54 -8.32 19.62 8.76
C LYS A 54 -8.10 18.16 8.31
N LYS A 55 -8.55 17.84 7.10
CA LYS A 55 -8.47 16.52 6.49
C LYS A 55 -7.00 16.11 6.31
N THR A 56 -6.46 15.28 7.20
CA THR A 56 -5.06 14.82 7.16
C THR A 56 -4.99 13.30 7.00
N GLY A 57 -5.36 12.79 5.83
CA GLY A 57 -5.12 11.39 5.44
C GLY A 57 -3.92 11.22 4.51
N TRP A 58 -3.46 9.98 4.33
CA TRP A 58 -2.39 9.64 3.37
C TRP A 58 -2.91 9.72 1.92
N ARG A 59 -2.12 10.29 1.01
CA ARG A 59 -2.41 10.39 -0.44
C ARG A 59 -3.80 10.96 -0.81
N GLY A 60 -4.33 11.91 -0.02
CA GLY A 60 -5.62 12.55 -0.31
C GLY A 60 -6.86 11.74 0.09
N SER A 61 -6.72 10.60 0.79
CA SER A 61 -7.87 9.92 1.38
C SER A 61 -8.47 10.69 2.56
N ASN A 62 -9.79 10.82 2.55
CA ASN A 62 -10.57 11.56 3.54
C ASN A 62 -10.73 10.70 4.81
N VAL A 63 -9.85 10.87 5.80
CA VAL A 63 -9.98 10.21 7.11
C VAL A 63 -10.48 11.25 8.11
N PRO A 64 -11.68 11.08 8.68
CA PRO A 64 -12.24 12.04 9.63
C PRO A 64 -11.41 12.09 10.93
N PRO A 65 -11.43 13.23 11.64
CA PRO A 65 -10.73 13.40 12.91
C PRO A 65 -11.17 12.34 13.94
N GLY A 66 -10.23 11.84 14.75
CA GLY A 66 -10.49 10.78 15.74
C GLY A 66 -10.24 9.35 15.26
N LEU A 67 -10.14 9.13 13.94
CA LEU A 67 -9.77 7.83 13.35
C LEU A 67 -8.27 7.72 13.03
N SER A 68 -7.50 8.80 13.19
CA SER A 68 -6.06 8.76 12.93
C SER A 68 -5.32 7.95 13.99
N ARG A 69 -4.22 7.30 13.58
CA ARG A 69 -3.32 6.60 14.52
C ARG A 69 -2.82 7.52 15.63
N LYS A 70 -2.60 8.81 15.32
CA LYS A 70 -2.11 9.80 16.28
C LYS A 70 -3.16 10.10 17.36
N ASP A 71 -4.41 10.27 16.94
CA ASP A 71 -5.52 10.57 17.87
C ASP A 71 -5.77 9.39 18.82
N ARG A 72 -5.76 8.15 18.31
CA ARG A 72 -5.89 6.94 19.15
C ARG A 72 -4.75 6.80 20.16
N ILE A 73 -3.52 7.16 19.77
CA ILE A 73 -2.38 7.14 20.71
C ILE A 73 -2.58 8.21 21.78
N LYS A 74 -3.08 9.40 21.42
CA LYS A 74 -3.35 10.48 22.37
C LYS A 74 -4.43 10.06 23.37
N GLU A 75 -5.56 9.54 22.90
CA GLU A 75 -6.66 9.03 23.74
C GLU A 75 -6.16 7.96 24.73
N LEU A 76 -5.35 7.00 24.27
CA LEU A 76 -4.79 5.97 25.14
C LEU A 76 -3.81 6.52 26.20
N LYS A 77 -3.04 7.56 25.86
CA LYS A 77 -2.16 8.24 26.84
C LYS A 77 -2.98 9.00 27.87
N GLU A 78 -3.98 9.77 27.44
CA GLU A 78 -4.87 10.49 28.34
C GLU A 78 -5.63 9.52 29.26
N LEU A 79 -6.08 8.37 28.74
CA LEU A 79 -6.72 7.33 29.55
C LEU A 79 -5.76 6.78 30.60
N LYS A 80 -4.50 6.55 30.26
CA LYS A 80 -3.48 6.07 31.21
C LYS A 80 -3.23 7.05 32.35
N GLU A 81 -3.28 8.35 32.08
CA GLU A 81 -3.06 9.41 33.07
C GLU A 81 -4.30 9.62 33.97
N LYS A 82 -5.50 9.60 33.39
CA LYS A 82 -6.76 9.81 34.11
C LYS A 82 -7.19 8.59 34.92
N ASP A 83 -7.13 7.41 34.31
CA ASP A 83 -7.55 6.15 34.92
C ASP A 83 -6.64 4.99 34.47
N PRO A 84 -5.59 4.67 35.25
CA PRO A 84 -4.71 3.57 34.93
C PRO A 84 -5.39 2.19 35.03
N GLY A 85 -6.52 2.07 35.75
CA GLY A 85 -7.31 0.86 35.85
C GLY A 85 -8.03 0.55 34.54
N ALA A 86 -8.84 1.49 34.06
CA ALA A 86 -9.54 1.38 32.78
C ALA A 86 -8.58 1.20 31.60
N PHE A 87 -7.40 1.85 31.64
CA PHE A 87 -6.37 1.63 30.64
C PHE A 87 -5.89 0.16 30.59
N LYS A 88 -5.60 -0.44 31.76
CA LYS A 88 -5.15 -1.84 31.85
C LYS A 88 -6.21 -2.79 31.32
N GLU A 89 -7.47 -2.56 31.66
CA GLU A 89 -8.59 -3.35 31.17
C GLU A 89 -8.70 -3.28 29.64
N LYS A 90 -8.71 -2.06 29.08
CA LYS A 90 -8.80 -1.83 27.62
C LYS A 90 -7.64 -2.49 26.86
N ILE A 91 -6.42 -2.43 27.40
CA ILE A 91 -5.25 -3.10 26.80
C ILE A 91 -5.35 -4.63 26.92
N THR A 92 -5.80 -5.14 28.05
CA THR A 92 -5.94 -6.59 28.29
C THR A 92 -6.98 -7.19 27.36
N GLU A 93 -8.13 -6.54 27.24
CA GLU A 93 -9.19 -6.95 26.32
C GLU A 93 -8.72 -6.91 24.87
N HIS A 94 -8.02 -5.85 24.46
CA HIS A 94 -7.47 -5.77 23.11
C HIS A 94 -6.46 -6.90 22.82
N ARG A 95 -5.62 -7.25 23.80
CA ARG A 95 -4.69 -8.38 23.68
C ARG A 95 -5.43 -9.72 23.54
N ARG A 96 -6.51 -9.92 24.30
CA ARG A 96 -7.36 -11.11 24.22
C ARG A 96 -7.94 -11.27 22.81
N GLN A 97 -8.54 -10.21 22.26
CA GLN A 97 -9.10 -10.20 20.92
C GLN A 97 -8.05 -10.48 19.83
N ILE A 98 -6.85 -9.91 19.94
CA ILE A 98 -5.77 -10.19 19.00
C ILE A 98 -5.36 -11.67 19.08
N LYS A 99 -5.24 -12.22 20.29
CA LYS A 99 -4.87 -13.62 20.49
C LYS A 99 -5.90 -14.55 19.86
N GLU A 100 -7.18 -14.34 20.14
CA GLU A 100 -8.29 -15.12 19.56
C GLU A 100 -8.27 -15.05 18.02
N ARG A 101 -8.11 -13.85 17.44
CA ARG A 101 -8.00 -13.68 15.98
C ARG A 101 -6.80 -14.43 15.40
N LEU A 102 -5.68 -14.50 16.12
CA LEU A 102 -4.49 -15.23 15.68
C LEU A 102 -4.68 -16.75 15.78
N GLU A 103 -5.37 -17.24 16.81
CA GLU A 103 -5.73 -18.65 16.95
C GLU A 103 -6.70 -19.06 15.84
N ASN A 104 -7.77 -18.30 15.64
CA ASN A 104 -8.69 -18.52 14.53
C ASN A 104 -7.99 -18.47 13.17
N LEU A 105 -7.04 -17.55 12.98
CA LEU A 105 -6.25 -17.48 11.75
C LEU A 105 -5.36 -18.71 11.56
N LYS A 106 -4.81 -19.26 12.65
CA LYS A 106 -3.97 -20.46 12.61
C LYS A 106 -4.75 -21.69 12.18
N GLU A 107 -6.00 -21.80 12.62
CA GLU A 107 -6.91 -22.91 12.27
C GLU A 107 -7.50 -22.76 10.86
N THR A 108 -8.02 -21.58 10.54
CA THR A 108 -8.69 -21.32 9.25
C THR A 108 -7.71 -21.17 8.08
N ASN A 109 -6.54 -20.56 8.30
CA ASN A 109 -5.55 -20.32 7.25
C ASN A 109 -4.11 -20.32 7.81
N PRO A 110 -3.50 -21.51 7.97
CA PRO A 110 -2.17 -21.64 8.56
C PRO A 110 -1.07 -20.96 7.72
N GLU A 111 -1.22 -20.84 6.40
CA GLU A 111 -0.24 -20.18 5.54
C GLU A 111 -0.18 -18.67 5.79
N LYS A 112 -1.36 -18.02 5.85
CA LYS A 112 -1.47 -16.59 6.16
C LYS A 112 -0.91 -16.28 7.55
N TYR A 113 -1.13 -17.18 8.51
CA TYR A 113 -0.52 -17.08 9.84
C TYR A 113 1.02 -17.12 9.78
N LYS A 114 1.60 -18.06 9.02
CA LYS A 114 3.07 -18.16 8.85
C LYS A 114 3.66 -16.89 8.24
N VAL A 115 3.05 -16.35 7.18
CA VAL A 115 3.48 -15.11 6.53
C VAL A 115 3.42 -13.93 7.50
N LEU A 116 2.34 -13.83 8.28
CA LEU A 116 2.19 -12.77 9.29
C LEU A 116 3.27 -12.86 10.38
N MET A 117 3.60 -14.06 10.85
CA MET A 117 4.66 -14.27 11.84
C MET A 117 6.06 -13.97 11.29
N LYS A 118 6.31 -14.28 10.01
CA LYS A 118 7.56 -13.92 9.33
C LYS A 118 7.74 -12.40 9.26
N LYS A 119 6.73 -11.67 8.75
CA LYS A 119 6.75 -10.20 8.70
C LYS A 119 6.94 -9.57 10.07
N ARG A 120 6.30 -10.11 11.11
CA ARG A 120 6.46 -9.63 12.48
C ARG A 120 7.89 -9.76 13.00
N ARG A 121 8.59 -10.83 12.61
CA ARG A 121 10.00 -11.06 12.95
C ARG A 121 10.90 -10.08 12.20
N GLU A 122 10.64 -9.88 10.91
CA GLU A 122 11.39 -8.94 10.06
C GLU A 122 11.32 -7.50 10.59
N TYR A 123 10.15 -7.00 11.01
CA TYR A 123 10.02 -5.64 11.57
C TYR A 123 10.55 -5.47 13.01
N ARG A 124 10.93 -6.56 13.68
CA ARG A 124 11.48 -6.50 15.06
C ARG A 124 13.01 -6.41 15.06
N LEU A 125 13.66 -6.92 14.01
CA LEU A 125 15.09 -6.80 13.76
C LEU A 125 15.42 -5.41 13.19
#